data_AF-A0A1I5SE53-F1
#
_entry.id   AF-A0A1I5SE53-F1
#
_cell.length_a   1.000
_cell.length_b   1.000
_cell.length_c   1.000
_cell.angle_alpha   90.00
_cell.angle_beta   90.00
_cell.angle_gamma   90.00
#
_symmetry.space_group_name_H-M   'P 1'
#
loop_
_entity.id
_entity.type
_entity.pdbx_description
1 polymer ?
#
loop_
_entity_poly.entity_id
_entity_poly.type
_entity_poly.pdbx_seq_one_letter_code
_entity_poly.pdbx_strand_id
1 'polypeptide(L)'
;MQYSTAFSDALLALACAACAWLIGRARGRYGEGDQPALFCALLGFLLPAAAASVGVIRYGFDPSWQPAHLWLSQASSFLGLPLLGAAALALGRGWAWSRPNWGRILLGLCAFFELFRQLGYLEDYRLALNLATLVLILYTGAVQWPRRAPAISAAVVVGLFLLAGVAVGTDGVIGPLRRIDLFHVLLTPAYPLLAWLLLSLPGSAKKQAL
;
A
#
# COMPACT_ATOMS: atom_id res chain seq x y z
N MET A 1 -21.34 10.80 15.44
CA MET A 1 -20.56 9.60 15.05
C MET A 1 -19.86 9.69 13.68
N GLN A 2 -20.13 10.69 12.82
CA GLN A 2 -19.43 10.89 11.52
C GLN A 2 -18.07 11.60 11.64
N TYR A 3 -17.87 12.41 12.69
CA TYR A 3 -16.62 13.15 12.90
C TYR A 3 -15.42 12.28 13.30
N SER A 4 -15.66 11.14 13.96
CA SER A 4 -14.60 10.17 14.32
C SER A 4 -13.94 9.57 13.07
N THR A 5 -14.77 9.16 12.10
CA THR A 5 -14.30 8.62 10.81
C THR A 5 -13.60 9.67 9.96
N ALA A 6 -14.09 10.91 9.97
CA ALA A 6 -13.41 12.01 9.27
C ALA A 6 -12.02 12.32 9.86
N PHE A 7 -11.86 12.21 11.18
CA PHE A 7 -10.57 12.42 11.83
C PHE A 7 -9.57 11.29 11.53
N SER A 8 -10.02 10.03 11.58
CA SER A 8 -9.19 8.88 11.21
C SER A 8 -8.78 8.90 9.73
N ASP A 9 -9.68 9.31 8.84
CA ASP A 9 -9.40 9.49 7.41
C ASP A 9 -8.37 10.61 7.20
N ALA A 10 -8.49 11.73 7.92
CA ALA A 10 -7.52 12.83 7.84
C ALA A 10 -6.13 12.40 8.32
N LEU A 11 -6.05 11.63 9.41
CA LEU A 11 -4.79 11.11 9.92
C LEU A 11 -4.13 10.14 8.94
N LEU A 12 -4.90 9.23 8.34
CA LEU A 12 -4.40 8.31 7.33
C LEU A 12 -3.94 9.04 6.07
N ALA A 13 -4.71 10.04 5.62
CA ALA A 13 -4.35 10.86 4.47
C ALA A 13 -3.01 11.58 4.68
N LEU A 14 -2.81 12.17 5.87
CA LEU A 14 -1.55 12.81 6.23
C LEU A 14 -0.39 11.82 6.32
N ALA A 15 -0.60 10.63 6.91
CA ALA A 15 0.43 9.60 7.00
C ALA A 15 0.86 9.12 5.60
N CYS A 16 -0.09 8.82 4.72
CA CYS A 16 0.18 8.40 3.35
C CYS A 16 0.83 9.52 2.50
N ALA A 17 0.37 10.77 2.66
CA ALA A 17 0.98 11.92 1.99
C ALA A 17 2.42 12.16 2.46
N ALA A 18 2.71 12.03 3.76
CA ALA A 18 4.05 12.11 4.30
C ALA A 18 4.94 10.99 3.74
N CYS A 19 4.43 9.76 3.64
CA CYS A 19 5.15 8.65 3.01
C CYS A 19 5.47 8.94 1.53
N ALA A 20 4.49 9.42 0.76
CA ALA A 20 4.68 9.79 -0.63
C ALA A 20 5.72 10.92 -0.77
N TRP A 21 5.70 11.91 0.11
CA TRP A 21 6.68 12.99 0.13
C TRP A 21 8.09 12.49 0.46
N LEU A 22 8.24 11.62 1.45
CA LEU A 22 9.53 11.01 1.81
C LEU A 22 10.12 10.19 0.67
N ILE A 23 9.32 9.33 0.03
CA ILE A 23 9.73 8.54 -1.13
C ILE A 23 10.09 9.46 -2.31
N GLY A 24 9.28 10.50 -2.56
CA GLY A 24 9.52 11.48 -3.62
C GLY A 24 10.82 12.25 -3.41
N ARG A 25 11.15 12.61 -2.16
CA ARG A 25 12.41 13.28 -1.83
C ARG A 25 13.61 12.34 -1.91
N ALA A 26 13.43 11.09 -1.52
CA ALA A 26 14.48 10.07 -1.61
C ALA A 26 14.77 9.63 -3.04
N ARG A 27 13.80 9.76 -3.96
CA ARG A 27 13.90 9.38 -5.38
C ARG A 27 15.10 10.00 -6.11
N GLY A 28 15.55 11.19 -5.70
CA GLY A 28 16.76 11.81 -6.25
C GLY A 28 18.08 11.10 -5.90
N ARG A 29 18.07 10.19 -4.90
CA ARG A 29 19.23 9.42 -4.45
C ARG A 29 19.35 8.03 -5.09
N TYR A 30 18.30 7.58 -5.79
CA TYR A 30 18.25 6.24 -6.40
C TYR A 30 18.55 6.31 -7.89
N GLY A 31 19.26 5.31 -8.40
CA GLY A 31 19.62 5.22 -9.82
C GLY A 31 18.40 5.05 -10.73
N GLU A 32 18.57 5.27 -12.04
CA GLU A 32 17.47 5.22 -13.02
C GLU A 32 16.68 3.90 -13.01
N GLY A 33 17.35 2.78 -12.70
CA GLY A 33 16.73 1.46 -12.63
C GLY A 33 15.74 1.28 -11.48
N ASP A 34 15.84 2.07 -10.41
CA ASP A 34 14.97 2.00 -9.23
C ASP A 34 13.78 2.97 -9.33
N GLN A 35 13.84 3.94 -10.26
CA GLN A 35 12.81 4.96 -10.48
C GLN A 35 11.41 4.37 -10.73
N PRO A 36 11.23 3.31 -11.55
CA PRO A 36 9.92 2.72 -11.79
C PRO A 36 9.33 2.07 -10.53
N ALA A 37 10.16 1.43 -9.70
CA ALA A 37 9.73 0.83 -8.45
C ALA A 37 9.29 1.91 -7.44
N LEU A 38 10.04 3.01 -7.33
CA LEU A 38 9.66 4.15 -6.49
C LEU A 38 8.38 4.83 -7.01
N PHE A 39 8.15 4.84 -8.31
CA PHE A 39 6.90 5.33 -8.89
C PHE A 39 5.71 4.44 -8.52
N CYS A 40 5.85 3.12 -8.58
CA CYS A 40 4.84 2.19 -8.07
C CYS A 40 4.57 2.43 -6.58
N ALA A 41 5.61 2.66 -5.78
CA ALA A 41 5.43 2.98 -4.36
C ALA A 41 4.68 4.31 -4.15
N LEU A 42 5.02 5.36 -4.90
CA LEU A 42 4.32 6.64 -4.85
C LEU A 42 2.83 6.49 -5.16
N LEU A 43 2.48 5.77 -6.23
CA LEU A 43 1.09 5.45 -6.54
C LEU A 43 0.44 4.66 -5.40
N GLY A 44 1.16 3.67 -4.86
CA GLY A 44 0.72 2.85 -3.75
C GLY A 44 0.36 3.64 -2.48
N PHE A 45 1.01 4.76 -2.21
CA PHE A 45 0.69 5.66 -1.09
C PHE A 45 -0.31 6.77 -1.48
N LEU A 46 -0.25 7.28 -2.71
CA LEU A 46 -1.13 8.36 -3.17
C LEU A 46 -2.59 7.91 -3.32
N LEU A 47 -2.83 6.67 -3.78
CA LEU A 47 -4.20 6.15 -3.93
C LEU A 47 -4.96 6.09 -2.57
N PRO A 48 -4.40 5.49 -1.50
CA PRO A 48 -5.00 5.55 -0.17
C PRO A 48 -5.12 6.98 0.36
N ALA A 49 -4.14 7.84 0.12
CA ALA A 49 -4.19 9.25 0.54
C ALA A 49 -5.36 10.00 -0.11
N ALA A 50 -5.59 9.78 -1.41
CA ALA A 50 -6.69 10.39 -2.15
C ALA A 50 -8.05 9.83 -1.69
N ALA A 51 -8.16 8.51 -1.49
CA ALA A 51 -9.37 7.88 -0.96
C ALA A 51 -9.76 8.43 0.42
N ALA A 52 -8.78 8.54 1.32
CA ALA A 52 -8.96 9.07 2.66
C ALA A 52 -9.29 10.57 2.64
N SER A 53 -8.63 11.38 1.81
CA SER A 53 -8.95 12.81 1.65
C SER A 53 -10.40 13.03 1.18
N VAL A 54 -10.87 12.23 0.23
CA VAL A 54 -12.28 12.27 -0.20
C VAL A 54 -13.22 11.74 0.88
N GLY A 55 -12.76 10.81 1.73
CA GLY A 55 -13.47 10.37 2.93
C GLY A 55 -13.73 11.50 3.92
N VAL A 56 -12.73 12.35 4.16
CA VAL A 56 -12.87 13.58 4.98
C VAL A 56 -13.96 14.49 4.42
N ILE A 57 -13.97 14.70 3.10
CA ILE A 57 -15.00 15.55 2.45
C ILE A 57 -16.39 14.91 2.58
N ARG A 58 -16.50 13.60 2.34
CA ARG A 58 -17.76 12.86 2.43
C ARG A 58 -18.37 12.90 3.84
N TYR A 59 -17.55 12.65 4.86
CA TYR A 59 -18.02 12.54 6.24
C TYR A 59 -18.09 13.89 6.97
N GLY A 60 -17.34 14.89 6.51
CA GLY A 60 -17.26 16.21 7.13
C GLY A 60 -18.10 17.30 6.47
N PHE A 61 -18.26 17.28 5.15
CA PHE A 61 -18.84 18.41 4.40
C PHE A 61 -20.04 18.01 3.54
N ASP A 62 -19.89 17.03 2.64
CA ASP A 62 -20.91 16.71 1.65
C ASP A 62 -21.02 15.20 1.35
N PRO A 63 -22.15 14.55 1.73
CA PRO A 63 -22.42 13.16 1.43
C PRO A 63 -22.45 12.82 -0.07
N SER A 64 -22.63 13.79 -0.97
CA SER A 64 -22.69 13.59 -2.43
C SER A 64 -21.41 12.98 -3.02
N TRP A 65 -20.29 13.09 -2.30
CA TRP A 65 -18.98 12.54 -2.68
C TRP A 65 -18.82 11.05 -2.37
N GLN A 66 -19.88 10.39 -1.89
CA GLN A 66 -19.88 8.96 -1.61
C GLN A 66 -19.44 8.08 -2.81
N PRO A 67 -19.92 8.30 -4.05
CA PRO A 67 -19.47 7.52 -5.20
C PRO A 67 -17.96 7.67 -5.44
N ALA A 68 -17.44 8.90 -5.39
CA ALA A 68 -16.02 9.16 -5.59
C ALA A 68 -15.16 8.46 -4.52
N HIS A 69 -15.57 8.54 -3.25
CA HIS A 69 -14.88 7.85 -2.16
C HIS A 69 -14.87 6.32 -2.35
N LEU A 70 -15.99 5.73 -2.77
CA LEU A 70 -16.07 4.28 -3.00
C LEU A 70 -15.16 3.83 -4.15
N TRP A 71 -15.16 4.57 -5.28
CA TRP A 71 -14.31 4.27 -6.42
C TRP A 71 -12.81 4.37 -6.07
N LEU A 72 -12.41 5.44 -5.38
CA LEU A 72 -11.03 5.63 -4.92
C LEU A 72 -10.60 4.57 -3.90
N SER A 73 -11.49 4.21 -2.97
CA SER A 73 -11.21 3.17 -1.96
C SER A 73 -11.06 1.79 -2.60
N GLN A 74 -11.88 1.47 -3.60
CA GLN A 74 -11.72 0.24 -4.39
C GLN A 74 -10.41 0.25 -5.17
N ALA A 75 -10.12 1.33 -5.90
CA ALA A 75 -8.85 1.44 -6.64
C ALA A 75 -7.64 1.29 -5.71
N SER A 76 -7.67 1.92 -4.54
CA SER A 76 -6.63 1.79 -3.52
C SER A 76 -6.47 0.36 -3.02
N SER A 77 -7.57 -0.37 -2.84
CA SER A 77 -7.55 -1.75 -2.36
C SER A 77 -6.96 -2.72 -3.39
N PHE A 78 -7.25 -2.54 -4.68
CA PHE A 78 -6.79 -3.44 -5.76
C PHE A 78 -5.43 -3.06 -6.34
N LEU A 79 -5.04 -1.79 -6.28
CA LEU A 79 -3.80 -1.31 -6.89
C LEU A 79 -2.77 -0.87 -5.85
N GLY A 80 -3.20 -0.27 -4.74
CA GLY A 80 -2.30 0.36 -3.78
C GLY A 80 -1.31 -0.62 -3.16
N LEU A 81 -1.83 -1.64 -2.48
CA LEU A 81 -1.00 -2.64 -1.80
C LEU A 81 -0.13 -3.44 -2.80
N PRO A 82 -0.66 -3.99 -3.91
CA PRO A 82 0.14 -4.76 -4.87
C PRO A 82 1.27 -3.97 -5.52
N LEU A 83 1.06 -2.68 -5.81
CA LEU A 83 2.12 -1.81 -6.31
C LEU A 83 3.24 -1.61 -5.27
N LEU A 84 2.90 -1.50 -3.99
CA LEU A 84 3.89 -1.42 -2.90
C LEU A 84 4.66 -2.74 -2.75
N GLY A 85 3.98 -3.88 -2.86
CA GLY A 85 4.61 -5.20 -2.84
C GLY A 85 5.59 -5.40 -3.99
N ALA A 86 5.19 -4.99 -5.20
CA ALA A 86 6.03 -5.05 -6.38
C ALA A 86 7.26 -4.13 -6.25
N ALA A 87 7.06 -2.91 -5.72
CA ALA A 87 8.15 -1.98 -5.43
C ALA A 87 9.13 -2.55 -4.39
N ALA A 88 8.61 -3.16 -3.31
CA ALA A 88 9.43 -3.80 -2.29
C ALA A 88 10.25 -4.96 -2.88
N LEU A 89 9.65 -5.78 -3.75
CA LEU A 89 10.35 -6.88 -4.42
C LEU A 89 11.49 -6.36 -5.30
N ALA A 90 11.22 -5.35 -6.12
CA ALA A 90 12.22 -4.76 -7.01
C ALA A 90 13.41 -4.21 -6.23
N LEU A 91 13.15 -3.38 -5.22
CA LEU A 91 14.18 -2.75 -4.39
C LEU A 91 14.91 -3.76 -3.50
N GLY A 92 14.22 -4.77 -2.98
CA GLY A 92 14.80 -5.80 -2.11
C GLY A 92 15.73 -6.76 -2.85
N ARG A 93 15.40 -7.09 -4.11
CA ARG A 93 16.26 -7.87 -5.00
C ARG A 93 17.28 -7.05 -5.78
N GLY A 94 17.22 -5.72 -5.70
CA GLY A 94 18.05 -4.83 -6.51
C GLY A 94 17.80 -4.96 -8.02
N TRP A 95 16.58 -5.29 -8.41
CA TRP A 95 16.19 -5.41 -9.82
C TRP A 95 16.08 -4.02 -10.45
N ALA A 96 16.94 -3.75 -11.44
CA ALA A 96 16.78 -2.57 -12.29
C ALA A 96 15.57 -2.78 -13.20
N TRP A 97 14.52 -1.99 -13.00
CA TRP A 97 13.37 -1.96 -13.89
C TRP A 97 13.57 -0.92 -14.97
N SER A 98 13.14 -1.28 -16.19
CA SER A 98 13.01 -0.32 -17.27
C SER A 98 11.78 0.57 -17.02
N ARG A 99 11.78 1.79 -17.57
CA ARG A 99 10.65 2.73 -17.47
C ARG A 99 9.28 2.10 -17.81
N PRO A 100 9.09 1.22 -18.82
CA PRO A 100 7.78 0.64 -19.09
C PRO A 100 7.31 -0.44 -18.11
N ASN A 101 8.17 -0.96 -17.21
CA ASN A 101 7.79 -2.06 -16.33
C ASN A 101 6.68 -1.67 -15.34
N TRP A 102 6.69 -0.45 -14.79
CA TRP A 102 5.61 -0.01 -13.89
C TRP A 102 4.26 -0.04 -14.61
N GLY A 103 4.23 0.37 -15.89
CA GLY A 103 3.03 0.37 -16.72
C GLY A 103 2.54 -1.05 -17.02
N ARG A 104 3.45 -1.99 -17.28
CA ARG A 104 3.10 -3.42 -17.48
C ARG A 104 2.49 -4.03 -16.22
N ILE A 105 3.01 -3.70 -15.04
CA ILE A 105 2.44 -4.17 -13.77
C ILE A 105 1.04 -3.60 -13.59
N LEU A 106 0.87 -2.30 -13.83
CA LEU A 106 -0.43 -1.64 -13.72
C LEU A 106 -1.45 -2.24 -14.70
N LEU A 107 -1.07 -2.40 -15.97
CA LEU A 107 -1.92 -3.02 -17.00
C LEU A 107 -2.24 -4.49 -16.67
N GLY A 108 -1.27 -5.24 -16.15
CA GLY A 108 -1.49 -6.61 -15.69
C GLY A 108 -2.52 -6.66 -14.56
N LEU A 109 -2.36 -5.82 -13.53
CA LEU A 109 -3.34 -5.72 -12.43
C LEU A 109 -4.73 -5.35 -12.93
N CYS A 110 -4.83 -4.39 -13.86
CA CYS A 110 -6.11 -4.00 -14.46
C CYS A 110 -6.73 -5.13 -15.30
N ALA A 111 -5.92 -5.85 -16.10
CA ALA A 111 -6.40 -6.96 -16.92
C ALA A 111 -6.88 -8.14 -16.06
N PHE A 112 -6.14 -8.50 -15.02
CA PHE A 112 -6.57 -9.54 -14.07
C PHE A 112 -7.81 -9.10 -13.29
N PHE A 113 -7.85 -7.85 -12.83
CA PHE A 113 -9.05 -7.30 -12.20
C PHE A 113 -10.27 -7.46 -13.09
N GLU A 114 -10.16 -7.06 -14.36
CA GLU A 114 -11.25 -7.15 -15.32
C GLU A 114 -11.65 -8.60 -15.62
N LEU A 115 -10.69 -9.52 -15.73
CA LEU A 115 -10.92 -10.94 -15.90
C LEU A 115 -11.70 -11.54 -14.71
N PHE A 116 -11.22 -11.34 -13.48
CA PHE A 116 -11.88 -11.85 -12.28
C PHE A 116 -13.22 -11.16 -12.01
N ARG A 117 -13.38 -9.90 -12.43
CA ARG A 117 -14.65 -9.19 -12.43
C ARG A 117 -15.67 -9.86 -13.35
N GLN A 118 -15.27 -10.23 -14.57
CA GLN A 118 -16.14 -10.93 -15.52
C GLN A 118 -16.49 -12.35 -15.08
N LEU A 119 -15.57 -13.03 -14.39
CA LEU A 119 -15.79 -14.38 -13.85
C LEU A 119 -16.59 -14.40 -12.52
N GLY A 120 -16.84 -13.25 -11.90
CA GLY A 120 -17.57 -13.15 -10.64
C GLY A 120 -16.76 -13.51 -9.38
N TYR A 121 -15.46 -13.80 -9.51
CA TYR A 121 -14.57 -14.20 -8.40
C TYR A 121 -13.75 -13.02 -7.84
N LEU A 122 -14.33 -11.82 -7.77
CA LEU A 122 -13.60 -10.61 -7.40
C LEU A 122 -13.09 -10.64 -5.95
N GLU A 123 -13.86 -11.21 -5.02
CA GLU A 123 -13.46 -11.33 -3.62
C GLU A 123 -12.30 -12.30 -3.42
N ASP A 124 -12.35 -13.46 -4.07
CA ASP A 124 -11.25 -14.44 -4.04
C ASP A 124 -9.97 -13.85 -4.65
N TYR A 125 -10.11 -13.12 -5.75
CA TYR A 125 -9.00 -12.39 -6.36
C TYR A 125 -8.42 -11.36 -5.41
N ARG A 126 -9.26 -10.56 -4.75
CA ARG A 126 -8.82 -9.55 -3.78
C ARG A 126 -8.05 -10.18 -2.62
N LEU A 127 -8.55 -11.29 -2.08
CA LEU A 127 -7.90 -12.03 -1.01
C LEU A 127 -6.56 -12.61 -1.46
N ALA A 128 -6.53 -13.31 -2.61
CA ALA A 128 -5.32 -13.88 -3.17
C ALA A 128 -4.26 -12.80 -3.45
N LEU A 129 -4.67 -11.66 -4.01
CA LEU A 129 -3.80 -10.54 -4.34
C LEU A 129 -3.20 -9.89 -3.09
N ASN A 130 -4.00 -9.70 -2.05
CA ASN A 130 -3.52 -9.19 -0.77
C ASN A 130 -2.53 -10.16 -0.12
N LEU A 131 -2.88 -11.46 -0.04
CA LEU A 131 -1.98 -12.47 0.53
C LEU A 131 -0.67 -12.58 -0.26
N ALA A 132 -0.74 -12.62 -1.59
CA ALA A 132 0.44 -12.64 -2.44
C ALA A 132 1.34 -11.42 -2.17
N THR A 133 0.74 -10.24 -1.99
CA THR A 133 1.50 -9.03 -1.67
C THR A 133 2.17 -9.11 -0.30
N LEU A 134 1.48 -9.62 0.72
CA LEU A 134 2.05 -9.80 2.05
C LEU A 134 3.21 -10.81 2.03
N VAL A 135 3.08 -11.89 1.26
CA VAL A 135 4.17 -12.85 1.04
C VAL A 135 5.35 -12.17 0.36
N LEU A 136 5.14 -11.30 -0.63
CA LEU A 136 6.23 -10.54 -1.27
C LEU A 136 6.94 -9.62 -0.27
N ILE A 137 6.20 -8.92 0.58
CA ILE A 137 6.79 -8.05 1.62
C ILE A 137 7.61 -8.89 2.62
N LEU A 138 7.07 -10.00 3.12
CA LEU A 138 7.80 -10.93 3.99
C LEU A 138 9.06 -11.49 3.31
N TYR A 139 8.92 -11.89 2.04
CA TYR A 139 10.01 -12.42 1.24
C TYR A 139 11.14 -11.39 1.12
N THR A 140 10.83 -10.12 0.86
CA THR A 140 11.84 -9.06 0.78
C THR A 140 12.57 -8.82 2.09
N GLY A 141 11.86 -8.91 3.23
CA GLY A 141 12.48 -8.87 4.55
C GLY A 141 13.40 -10.06 4.79
N ALA A 142 12.97 -11.27 4.40
CA ALA A 142 13.74 -12.51 4.56
C ALA A 142 15.01 -12.54 3.71
N VAL A 143 14.95 -12.05 2.47
CA VAL A 143 16.11 -11.96 1.56
C VAL A 143 17.21 -11.03 2.09
N GLN A 144 16.86 -10.08 2.97
CA GLN A 144 17.82 -9.18 3.60
C GLN A 144 18.52 -9.75 4.85
N TRP A 145 18.28 -11.00 5.20
CA TRP A 145 19.01 -11.67 6.27
C TRP A 145 20.53 -11.68 5.97
N PRO A 146 21.42 -11.25 6.90
CA PRO A 146 21.26 -11.15 8.36
C PRO A 146 20.89 -9.74 8.91
N ARG A 147 20.51 -8.77 8.09
CA ARG A 147 20.01 -7.47 8.59
C ARG A 147 18.65 -7.68 9.24
N ARG A 148 18.60 -7.75 10.58
CA ARG A 148 17.36 -7.96 11.36
C ARG A 148 16.34 -6.84 11.19
N ALA A 149 16.81 -5.62 10.99
CA ALA A 149 15.97 -4.42 10.84
C ALA A 149 14.88 -4.54 9.74
N PRO A 150 15.21 -4.78 8.45
CA PRO A 150 14.21 -4.94 7.39
C PRO A 150 13.32 -6.18 7.57
N ALA A 151 13.86 -7.27 8.12
CA ALA A 151 13.10 -8.50 8.38
C ALA A 151 12.02 -8.29 9.46
N ILE A 152 12.37 -7.61 10.57
CA ILE A 152 11.43 -7.29 11.64
C ILE A 152 10.37 -6.31 11.13
N SER A 153 10.77 -5.26 10.40
CA SER A 153 9.77 -4.31 9.85
C SER A 153 8.82 -4.98 8.87
N ALA A 154 9.30 -5.89 8.01
CA ALA A 154 8.44 -6.64 7.10
C ALA A 154 7.45 -7.52 7.87
N ALA A 155 7.91 -8.23 8.91
CA ALA A 155 7.04 -9.04 9.76
C ALA A 155 6.00 -8.20 10.51
N VAL A 156 6.39 -7.04 11.04
CA VAL A 156 5.47 -6.11 11.72
C VAL A 156 4.44 -5.54 10.75
N VAL A 157 4.87 -5.10 9.55
CA VAL A 157 3.96 -4.59 8.52
C VAL A 157 2.96 -5.67 8.11
N VAL A 158 3.41 -6.90 7.84
CA VAL A 158 2.51 -8.01 7.50
C VAL A 158 1.55 -8.32 8.65
N GLY A 159 2.05 -8.34 9.89
CA GLY A 159 1.21 -8.53 11.07
C GLY A 159 0.12 -7.46 11.20
N LEU A 160 0.46 -6.18 11.00
CA LEU A 160 -0.50 -5.08 11.02
C LEU A 160 -1.53 -5.19 9.89
N PHE A 161 -1.11 -5.52 8.67
CA PHE A 161 -2.04 -5.71 7.55
C PHE A 161 -2.96 -6.93 7.73
N LEU A 162 -2.46 -8.04 8.29
CA LEU A 162 -3.28 -9.21 8.62
C LEU A 162 -4.28 -8.89 9.72
N LEU A 163 -3.85 -8.21 10.78
CA LEU A 163 -4.74 -7.76 11.85
C LEU A 163 -5.81 -6.79 11.32
N ALA A 164 -5.43 -5.87 10.42
CA ALA A 164 -6.37 -4.96 9.76
C ALA A 164 -7.36 -5.73 8.88
N GLY A 165 -6.91 -6.75 8.15
CA GLY A 165 -7.77 -7.62 7.33
C GLY A 165 -8.77 -8.44 8.15
N VAL A 166 -8.33 -9.05 9.25
CA VAL A 166 -9.19 -9.79 10.19
C VAL A 166 -10.19 -8.86 10.88
N ALA A 167 -9.76 -7.64 11.21
CA ALA A 167 -10.60 -6.59 11.76
C ALA A 167 -11.64 -6.04 10.76
N VAL A 168 -11.54 -6.34 9.46
CA VAL A 168 -12.55 -5.97 8.45
C VAL A 168 -13.44 -7.16 8.07
N GLY A 169 -12.90 -8.39 8.02
CA GLY A 169 -13.60 -9.59 7.54
C GLY A 169 -14.51 -10.31 8.53
N THR A 170 -14.67 -9.82 9.76
CA THR A 170 -15.66 -10.36 10.71
C THR A 170 -16.82 -9.37 10.85
N ASP A 171 -18.02 -9.77 10.44
CA ASP A 171 -19.22 -8.95 10.65
C ASP A 171 -19.48 -8.77 12.16
N GLY A 172 -19.49 -7.52 12.62
CA GLY A 172 -19.90 -7.18 14.00
C GLY A 172 -19.17 -5.98 14.61
N VAL A 173 -19.86 -5.18 15.41
CA VAL A 173 -19.28 -4.06 16.16
C VAL A 173 -18.37 -4.60 17.28
N ILE A 174 -17.09 -4.22 17.32
CA ILE A 174 -16.22 -4.47 18.47
C ILE A 174 -16.19 -3.20 19.34
N GLY A 175 -17.18 -3.06 20.23
CA GLY A 175 -17.22 -1.99 21.24
C GLY A 175 -17.65 -0.59 20.72
N PRO A 176 -17.19 0.51 21.34
CA PRO A 176 -17.64 1.88 21.04
C PRO A 176 -17.00 2.52 19.79
N LEU A 177 -16.08 1.82 19.11
CA LEU A 177 -15.37 2.31 17.92
C LEU A 177 -15.92 1.62 16.65
N ARG A 178 -16.18 2.38 15.59
CA ARG A 178 -16.46 1.78 14.27
C ARG A 178 -15.21 1.02 13.82
N ARG A 179 -15.35 -0.20 13.28
CA ARG A 179 -14.24 -0.97 12.67
C ARG A 179 -13.46 -0.20 11.61
N ILE A 180 -14.12 0.76 10.96
CA ILE A 180 -13.51 1.71 10.03
C ILE A 180 -12.43 2.53 10.76
N ASP A 181 -12.69 3.07 11.94
CA ASP A 181 -11.68 3.80 12.72
C ASP A 181 -10.51 2.89 13.14
N LEU A 182 -10.80 1.64 13.53
CA LEU A 182 -9.76 0.67 13.90
C LEU A 182 -8.83 0.33 12.72
N PHE A 183 -9.39 0.19 11.52
CA PHE A 183 -8.65 -0.06 10.28
C PHE A 183 -7.72 1.11 9.93
N HIS A 184 -8.22 2.34 10.01
CA HIS A 184 -7.42 3.55 9.75
C HIS A 184 -6.33 3.74 10.81
N VAL A 185 -6.63 3.48 12.09
CA VAL A 185 -5.65 3.53 13.17
C VAL A 185 -4.55 2.47 12.99
N LEU A 186 -4.87 1.26 12.53
CA LEU A 186 -3.86 0.22 12.29
C LEU A 186 -3.01 0.47 11.04
N LEU A 187 -3.60 1.09 10.01
CA LEU A 187 -2.89 1.46 8.79
C LEU A 187 -1.97 2.67 8.99
N THR A 188 -2.33 3.59 9.89
CA THR A 188 -1.54 4.79 10.19
C THR A 188 -0.08 4.49 10.55
N PRO A 189 0.27 3.48 11.39
CA PRO A 189 1.65 3.06 11.60
C PRO A 189 2.18 2.11 10.51
N ALA A 190 1.32 1.36 9.82
CA ALA A 190 1.74 0.40 8.80
C ALA A 190 2.35 1.08 7.56
N TYR A 191 1.77 2.18 7.09
CA TYR A 191 2.27 2.89 5.91
C TYR A 191 3.65 3.56 6.13
N PRO A 192 3.92 4.28 7.24
CA PRO A 192 5.24 4.80 7.56
C PRO A 192 6.29 3.71 7.73
N LEU A 193 5.95 2.58 8.37
CA LEU A 193 6.85 1.44 8.49
C LEU A 193 7.17 0.82 7.14
N LEU A 194 6.19 0.74 6.23
CA LEU A 194 6.39 0.27 4.87
C LEU A 194 7.26 1.25 4.06
N ALA A 195 7.04 2.56 4.19
CA ALA A 195 7.88 3.56 3.56
C ALA A 195 9.33 3.49 4.06
N TRP A 196 9.52 3.30 5.37
CA TRP A 196 10.84 3.09 5.96
C TRP A 196 11.49 1.80 5.46
N LEU A 197 10.73 0.69 5.40
CA LEU A 197 11.20 -0.57 4.84
C LEU A 197 11.71 -0.33 3.41
N LEU A 198 10.91 0.27 2.54
CA LEU A 198 11.28 0.57 1.15
C LEU A 198 12.57 1.39 1.03
N LEU A 199 12.75 2.41 1.89
CA LEU A 199 13.96 3.24 1.93
C LEU A 199 15.18 2.51 2.51
N SER A 200 14.97 1.49 3.33
CA SER A 200 16.04 0.67 3.91
C SER A 200 16.51 -0.47 2.98
N LEU A 201 15.78 -0.73 1.89
CA LEU A 201 16.15 -1.74 0.89
C LEU A 201 17.38 -1.29 0.09
N PRO A 202 18.25 -2.23 -0.33
CA PRO A 202 19.54 -1.92 -0.95
C PRO A 202 19.42 -1.24 -2.33
N GLY A 203 18.28 -1.38 -3.02
CA GLY A 203 18.10 -0.85 -4.38
C GLY A 203 19.02 -1.54 -5.40
N SER A 204 18.92 -1.13 -6.67
CA SER A 204 19.74 -1.68 -7.75
C SER A 204 21.18 -1.12 -7.77
N ALA A 205 21.40 0.00 -7.07
CA ALA A 205 22.69 0.71 -7.04
C ALA A 205 23.88 -0.11 -6.51
N LYS A 206 23.66 -1.24 -5.82
CA LYS A 206 24.76 -2.06 -5.29
C LYS A 206 25.41 -2.99 -6.32
N LYS A 207 24.93 -3.03 -7.57
CA LYS A 207 25.40 -4.01 -8.58
C LYS A 207 26.29 -3.45 -9.71
N GLN A 208 26.62 -2.16 -9.71
CA GLN A 208 27.46 -1.54 -10.76
C GLN A 208 28.95 -1.42 -10.41
N ALA A 209 29.41 -2.04 -9.31
CA ALA A 209 30.83 -2.12 -8.98
C ALA A 209 31.28 -3.59 -9.02
N LEU A 210 31.40 -4.14 -10.21
CA LEU A 210 32.19 -5.33 -10.53
C LEU A 210 32.75 -5.18 -11.96
#